data_AF-A0AAD9JBJ1-F1
#
_entry.id   AF-A0AAD9JBJ1-F1
#
_cell.length_a   1.000
_cell.length_b   1.000
_cell.length_c   1.000
_cell.angle_alpha   90.00
_cell.angle_beta   90.00
_cell.angle_gamma   90.00
#
_symmetry.space_group_name_H-M   'P 1'
#
loop_
_entity.id
_entity.type
_entity.pdbx_description
1 polymer ?
#
loop_
_entity_poly.entity_id
_entity_poly.type
_entity_poly.pdbx_seq_one_letter_code
_entity_poly.pdbx_strand_id
1 'polypeptide(L)'
;MCFVCYRIVKKDERPFALAFQSFSVNLLDVIAFVIPGFIPAPVFIGALIDSTCILWDEPCGKRGACLLYDIASFRHLTYGVGFGVLVLVLACKVTLWYLIRDIKFDDGDVGQIMPMDVTVDKESAKDNDAASSGKTSETFETVDIC
;
A
#
# COMPACT_ATOMS: atom_id res chain seq x y z
N MET A 1 -8.97 -4.80 -10.41
CA MET A 1 -9.27 -4.56 -11.84
C MET A 1 -10.76 -4.39 -12.03
N CYS A 2 -11.20 -3.25 -12.55
CA CYS A 2 -12.60 -2.90 -12.77
C CYS A 2 -13.06 -3.28 -14.19
N PHE A 3 -12.90 -4.55 -14.56
CA PHE A 3 -13.24 -5.01 -15.91
C PHE A 3 -14.77 -5.09 -16.11
N VAL A 4 -15.52 -5.32 -15.02
CA VAL A 4 -16.99 -5.45 -15.02
C VAL A 4 -17.66 -4.11 -15.31
N CYS A 5 -17.28 -3.03 -14.63
CA CYS A 5 -17.89 -1.70 -14.85
C CYS A 5 -17.56 -1.11 -16.23
N TYR A 6 -16.45 -1.50 -16.85
CA TYR A 6 -16.08 -1.04 -18.20
C TYR A 6 -17.11 -1.43 -19.28
N ARG A 7 -17.83 -2.55 -19.07
CA ARG A 7 -18.88 -3.01 -20.00
C ARG A 7 -20.20 -2.26 -19.84
N ILE A 8 -20.44 -1.63 -18.69
CA ILE A 8 -21.73 -1.04 -18.32
C ILE A 8 -21.74 0.49 -18.58
N VAL A 9 -20.59 1.17 -18.45
CA VAL A 9 -20.50 2.64 -18.56
C VAL A 9 -20.32 3.14 -20.02
N LYS A 10 -21.04 4.22 -20.40
CA LYS A 10 -20.89 4.95 -21.68
C LYS A 10 -19.46 5.49 -21.85
N LYS A 11 -18.92 5.51 -23.09
CA LYS A 11 -17.50 5.82 -23.40
C LYS A 11 -16.97 7.11 -22.77
N ASP A 12 -17.83 8.11 -22.63
CA ASP A 12 -17.42 9.45 -22.22
C ASP A 12 -17.19 9.58 -20.69
N GLU A 13 -17.74 8.66 -19.89
CA GLU A 13 -17.67 8.72 -18.40
C GLU A 13 -16.88 7.57 -17.76
N ARG A 14 -16.34 6.67 -18.58
CA ARG A 14 -15.40 5.61 -18.17
C ARG A 14 -14.19 6.13 -17.39
N PRO A 15 -13.54 7.26 -17.74
CA PRO A 15 -12.35 7.68 -17.03
C PRO A 15 -12.65 8.09 -15.59
N PHE A 16 -13.81 8.71 -15.33
CA PHE A 16 -14.21 9.11 -13.98
C PHE A 16 -14.50 7.89 -13.09
N ALA A 17 -15.26 6.92 -13.58
CA ALA A 17 -15.57 5.69 -12.84
C ALA A 17 -14.31 4.87 -12.51
N LEU A 18 -13.39 4.74 -13.46
CA LEU A 18 -12.11 4.04 -13.24
C LEU A 18 -11.22 4.78 -12.24
N ALA A 19 -11.23 6.12 -12.26
CA ALA A 19 -10.47 6.93 -11.33
C ALA A 19 -10.99 6.78 -9.89
N PHE A 20 -12.30 6.89 -9.67
CA PHE A 20 -12.89 6.76 -8.33
C PHE A 20 -12.69 5.36 -7.74
N GLN A 21 -12.90 4.32 -8.57
CA GLN A 21 -12.62 2.95 -8.17
C GLN A 21 -11.14 2.79 -7.78
N SER A 22 -10.22 3.27 -8.62
CA SER A 22 -8.79 3.11 -8.34
C SER A 22 -8.39 3.86 -7.07
N PHE A 23 -8.88 5.06 -6.86
CA PHE A 23 -8.62 5.83 -5.65
C PHE A 23 -9.08 5.08 -4.39
N SER A 24 -10.30 4.54 -4.39
CA SER A 24 -10.85 3.86 -3.22
C SER A 24 -10.10 2.57 -2.87
N VAL A 25 -9.77 1.71 -3.84
CA VAL A 25 -8.99 0.50 -3.55
C VAL A 25 -7.55 0.82 -3.15
N ASN A 26 -6.89 1.78 -3.80
CA ASN A 26 -5.52 2.15 -3.42
C ASN A 26 -5.48 2.76 -2.02
N LEU A 27 -6.45 3.60 -1.67
CA LEU A 27 -6.55 4.18 -0.32
C LEU A 27 -6.76 3.09 0.74
N LEU A 28 -7.63 2.11 0.46
CA LEU A 28 -7.90 1.02 1.39
C LEU A 28 -6.72 0.04 1.52
N ASP A 29 -6.05 -0.28 0.40
CA ASP A 29 -4.83 -1.10 0.40
C ASP A 29 -3.71 -0.40 1.21
N VAL A 30 -3.55 0.93 1.08
CA VAL A 30 -2.58 1.70 1.88
C VAL A 30 -2.91 1.69 3.37
N ILE A 31 -4.16 1.96 3.75
CA ILE A 31 -4.56 2.01 5.16
C ILE A 31 -4.47 0.62 5.80
N ALA A 32 -4.91 -0.42 5.10
CA ALA A 32 -4.97 -1.77 5.65
C ALA A 32 -3.62 -2.51 5.65
N PHE A 33 -2.71 -2.18 4.73
CA PHE A 33 -1.45 -2.91 4.57
C PHE A 33 -0.21 -2.08 4.91
N VAL A 34 -0.15 -0.80 4.53
CA VAL A 34 1.05 0.03 4.69
C VAL A 34 1.18 0.57 6.12
N ILE A 35 0.09 1.08 6.70
CA ILE A 35 0.10 1.61 8.09
C ILE A 35 0.55 0.53 9.09
N PRO A 36 -0.10 -0.66 9.15
CA PRO A 36 0.34 -1.70 10.07
C PRO A 36 1.65 -2.36 9.64
N GLY A 37 2.07 -2.23 8.38
CA GLY A 37 3.34 -2.76 7.87
C GLY A 37 4.57 -1.93 8.25
N PHE A 38 4.40 -0.65 8.62
CA PHE A 38 5.50 0.28 8.85
C PHE A 38 6.36 -0.05 10.08
N ILE A 39 5.75 -0.60 11.13
CA ILE A 39 6.42 -1.03 12.37
C ILE A 39 7.00 -2.46 12.27
N PRO A 40 6.29 -3.47 11.74
CA PRO A 40 6.83 -4.82 11.59
C PRO A 40 7.86 -4.91 10.46
N ALA A 41 7.89 -4.00 9.48
CA ALA A 41 8.91 -4.00 8.43
C ALA A 41 10.35 -3.88 8.99
N PRO A 42 10.70 -2.86 9.81
CA PRO A 42 12.05 -2.78 10.39
C PRO A 42 12.33 -3.93 11.37
N VAL A 43 11.32 -4.42 12.09
CA VAL A 43 11.47 -5.57 13.00
C VAL A 43 11.75 -6.86 12.23
N PHE A 44 11.05 -7.10 11.13
CA PHE A 44 11.23 -8.26 10.28
C PHE A 44 12.59 -8.24 9.61
N ILE A 45 13.00 -7.10 9.06
CA ILE A 45 14.34 -6.93 8.47
C ILE A 45 15.43 -7.16 9.53
N GLY A 46 15.26 -6.65 10.75
CA GLY A 46 16.18 -6.90 11.88
C GLY A 46 16.31 -8.39 12.20
N ALA A 47 15.20 -9.09 12.37
CA ALA A 47 15.20 -10.52 12.62
C ALA A 47 15.79 -11.34 11.46
N LEU A 48 15.61 -10.87 10.22
CA LEU A 48 16.15 -11.52 9.03
C LEU A 48 17.67 -11.36 8.96
N ILE A 49 18.20 -10.19 9.35
CA ILE A 49 19.64 -9.96 9.52
C ILE A 49 20.21 -10.89 10.60
N ASP A 50 19.55 -10.97 11.77
CA ASP A 50 19.96 -11.86 12.88
C ASP A 50 20.00 -13.34 12.44
N SER A 51 19.09 -13.78 11.57
CA SER A 51 19.05 -15.15 11.05
C SER A 51 20.20 -15.50 10.09
N THR A 52 20.79 -14.50 9.44
CA THR A 52 21.91 -14.66 8.49
C THR A 52 23.26 -14.28 9.10
N CYS A 53 23.31 -14.13 10.42
CA CYS A 53 24.50 -13.72 11.13
C CYS A 53 25.59 -14.79 11.12
N ILE A 54 26.79 -14.41 10.69
CA ILE A 54 27.99 -15.26 10.70
C ILE A 54 28.80 -15.02 11.99
N LEU A 55 28.92 -13.75 12.42
CA LEU A 55 29.69 -13.35 13.59
C LEU A 55 28.89 -12.41 14.50
N TRP A 56 28.75 -12.82 15.76
CA TRP A 56 28.08 -12.05 16.82
C TRP A 56 29.08 -11.18 17.57
N ASP A 57 28.67 -9.98 17.95
CA ASP A 57 29.40 -9.16 18.91
C ASP A 57 29.02 -9.59 20.34
N GLU A 58 30.01 -9.72 21.21
CA GLU A 58 29.83 -10.21 22.59
C GLU A 58 30.42 -9.23 23.62
N PRO A 59 29.87 -8.00 23.73
CA PRO A 59 30.30 -7.08 24.76
C PRO A 59 29.99 -7.68 26.15
N CYS A 60 31.01 -7.78 26.99
CA CYS A 60 30.94 -8.36 28.33
C CYS A 60 30.42 -9.82 28.40
N GLY A 61 30.55 -10.61 27.32
CA GLY A 61 30.15 -12.02 27.30
C GLY A 61 28.65 -12.26 27.23
N LYS A 62 27.87 -11.24 26.83
CA LYS A 62 26.44 -11.36 26.51
C LYS A 62 26.26 -11.23 25.00
N ARG A 63 25.29 -11.95 24.42
CA ARG A 63 24.94 -11.81 23.00
C ARG A 63 24.52 -10.35 22.72
N GLY A 64 25.34 -9.65 21.96
CA GLY A 64 25.10 -8.30 21.46
C GLY A 64 24.56 -8.31 20.03
N ALA A 65 24.88 -7.28 19.26
CA ALA A 65 24.43 -7.15 17.88
C ALA A 65 25.20 -8.08 16.91
N CYS A 66 24.59 -8.40 15.77
CA CYS A 66 25.29 -9.08 14.68
C CYS A 66 26.29 -8.12 14.01
N LEU A 67 27.58 -8.49 13.97
CA LEU A 67 28.64 -7.64 13.40
C LEU A 67 28.90 -7.95 11.92
N LEU A 68 28.72 -9.22 11.52
CA LEU A 68 28.91 -9.67 10.14
C LEU A 68 27.81 -10.66 9.72
N TYR A 69 27.09 -10.32 8.64
CA TYR A 69 26.04 -11.13 8.04
C TYR A 69 26.38 -11.52 6.60
N ASP A 70 25.79 -12.60 6.09
CA ASP A 70 25.94 -13.00 4.70
C ASP A 70 25.02 -12.20 3.76
N ILE A 71 25.61 -11.37 2.90
CA ILE A 71 24.87 -10.56 1.91
C ILE A 71 24.14 -11.45 0.89
N ALA A 72 24.73 -12.60 0.49
CA ALA A 72 24.16 -13.43 -0.55
C ALA A 72 22.82 -14.07 -0.10
N SER A 73 22.82 -14.66 1.10
CA SER A 73 21.63 -15.26 1.71
C SER A 73 20.58 -14.21 2.05
N PHE A 74 20.98 -13.06 2.61
CA PHE A 74 20.07 -11.95 2.91
C PHE A 74 19.32 -11.48 1.65
N ARG A 75 20.02 -11.35 0.53
CA ARG A 75 19.45 -10.92 -0.75
C ARG A 75 18.42 -11.93 -1.28
N HIS A 76 18.74 -13.22 -1.24
CA HIS A 76 17.81 -14.25 -1.68
C HIS A 76 16.54 -14.31 -0.83
N LEU A 77 16.67 -14.19 0.49
CA LEU A 77 15.52 -14.18 1.39
C LEU A 77 14.65 -12.94 1.20
N THR A 78 15.26 -11.76 1.09
CA THR A 78 14.52 -10.51 0.90
C THR A 78 13.75 -10.49 -0.42
N TYR A 79 14.40 -10.87 -1.53
CA TYR A 79 13.71 -10.96 -2.83
C TYR A 79 12.71 -12.11 -2.88
N GLY A 80 13.00 -13.24 -2.23
CA GLY A 80 12.09 -14.38 -2.13
C GLY A 80 10.79 -14.03 -1.42
N VAL A 81 10.88 -13.33 -0.28
CA VAL A 81 9.72 -12.84 0.47
C VAL A 81 8.96 -11.79 -0.34
N GLY A 82 9.65 -10.81 -0.93
CA GLY A 82 9.00 -9.79 -1.76
C GLY A 82 8.26 -10.37 -2.96
N PHE A 83 8.89 -11.31 -3.68
CA PHE A 83 8.27 -12.02 -4.78
C PHE A 83 7.09 -12.90 -4.31
N GLY A 84 7.23 -13.60 -3.18
CA GLY A 84 6.17 -14.43 -2.61
C GLY A 84 4.92 -13.61 -2.24
N VAL A 85 5.11 -12.46 -1.58
CA VAL A 85 4.01 -11.55 -1.23
C VAL A 85 3.33 -11.01 -2.49
N LEU A 86 4.10 -10.63 -3.52
CA LEU A 86 3.55 -10.16 -4.79
C LEU A 86 2.71 -11.24 -5.48
N VAL A 87 3.23 -12.46 -5.58
CA VAL A 87 2.50 -13.60 -6.16
C VAL A 87 1.23 -13.89 -5.38
N LEU A 88 1.28 -13.86 -4.05
CA LEU A 88 0.12 -14.08 -3.19
C LEU A 88 -0.97 -13.01 -3.40
N VAL A 89 -0.60 -11.73 -3.48
CA VAL A 89 -1.53 -10.63 -3.73
C VAL A 89 -2.17 -10.78 -5.12
N LEU A 90 -1.38 -11.10 -6.14
CA LEU A 90 -1.89 -11.33 -7.49
C LEU A 90 -2.85 -12.52 -7.51
N ALA A 91 -2.49 -13.64 -6.88
CA ALA A 91 -3.34 -14.81 -6.80
C ALA A 91 -4.67 -14.50 -6.11
N CYS A 92 -4.66 -13.78 -5.00
CA CYS A 92 -5.88 -13.36 -4.29
C CYS A 92 -6.78 -12.46 -5.16
N LYS A 93 -6.20 -11.46 -5.83
CA LYS A 93 -6.95 -10.57 -6.74
C LYS A 93 -7.51 -11.33 -7.95
N VAL A 94 -6.78 -12.32 -8.46
CA VAL A 94 -7.22 -13.20 -9.56
C VAL A 94 -8.36 -14.11 -9.10
N THR A 95 -8.26 -14.73 -7.92
CA THR A 95 -9.34 -15.54 -7.33
C THR A 95 -10.60 -14.72 -7.11
N LEU A 96 -10.48 -13.52 -6.54
CA LEU A 96 -11.61 -12.61 -6.39
C LEU A 96 -12.25 -12.26 -7.74
N TRP A 97 -11.44 -12.03 -8.77
CA TRP A 97 -11.94 -11.80 -10.12
C TRP A 97 -12.69 -13.01 -10.68
N TYR A 98 -12.17 -14.22 -10.51
CA TYR A 98 -12.85 -15.44 -10.93
C TYR A 98 -14.22 -15.61 -10.23
N LEU A 99 -14.30 -15.32 -8.92
CA LEU A 99 -15.54 -15.40 -8.16
C LEU A 99 -16.60 -14.37 -8.63
N ILE A 100 -16.17 -13.14 -8.95
CA ILE A 100 -17.08 -12.07 -9.39
C ILE A 100 -17.55 -12.29 -10.84
N ARG A 101 -16.75 -12.98 -11.66
CA ARG A 101 -17.05 -13.21 -13.08
C ARG A 101 -18.36 -13.99 -13.31
N ASP A 102 -18.75 -14.85 -12.37
CA ASP A 102 -19.93 -15.71 -12.50
C ASP A 102 -21.19 -15.12 -11.81
N ILE A 103 -21.10 -13.91 -11.25
CA ILE A 103 -22.27 -13.19 -10.72
C ILE A 103 -23.07 -12.65 -11.91
N LYS A 104 -24.24 -13.26 -12.18
CA LYS A 104 -25.24 -12.71 -13.10
C LYS A 104 -25.95 -11.55 -12.41
N PHE A 105 -25.75 -10.34 -12.91
CA PHE A 105 -26.51 -9.18 -12.49
C PHE A 105 -27.92 -9.29 -13.10
N ASP A 106 -28.94 -9.41 -12.25
CA ASP A 106 -30.35 -9.33 -12.67
C ASP A 106 -30.67 -7.84 -12.89
N ASP A 107 -31.08 -7.47 -14.09
CA ASP A 107 -31.20 -6.08 -14.58
C ASP A 107 -32.36 -5.27 -13.93
N GLY A 108 -32.97 -5.76 -12.84
CA GLY A 108 -34.16 -5.18 -12.21
C GLY A 108 -33.97 -3.86 -11.45
N ASP A 109 -32.77 -3.54 -10.97
CA ASP A 109 -32.55 -2.47 -9.96
C ASP A 109 -31.66 -1.29 -10.41
N VAL A 110 -31.20 -1.27 -11.67
CA VAL A 110 -30.27 -0.21 -12.16
C VAL A 110 -31.01 0.98 -12.76
N GLY A 111 -32.30 0.84 -13.07
CA GLY A 111 -33.12 1.86 -13.73
C GLY A 111 -33.45 3.10 -12.89
N GLN A 112 -33.09 3.14 -11.60
CA GLN A 112 -33.50 4.23 -10.69
C GLN A 112 -32.33 5.05 -10.09
N ILE A 113 -31.06 4.67 -10.32
CA ILE A 113 -29.91 5.26 -9.59
C ILE A 113 -29.11 6.30 -10.41
N MET A 114 -29.41 6.52 -11.70
CA MET A 114 -28.68 7.51 -12.52
C MET A 114 -29.60 8.54 -13.20
N PRO A 115 -29.91 9.66 -12.52
CA PRO A 115 -29.97 10.96 -13.16
C PRO A 115 -28.84 11.84 -12.61
N MET A 116 -27.68 11.83 -13.25
CA MET A 116 -26.72 12.94 -13.17
C MET A 116 -26.81 13.71 -14.48
N ASP A 117 -27.84 14.55 -14.60
CA ASP A 117 -27.82 15.66 -15.54
C ASP A 117 -26.90 16.74 -14.94
N VAL A 118 -25.70 16.88 -15.49
CA VAL A 118 -24.80 17.99 -15.17
C VAL A 118 -25.16 19.13 -16.11
N THR A 119 -25.98 20.06 -15.63
CA THR A 119 -26.12 21.38 -16.24
C THR A 119 -24.81 22.15 -16.05
N VAL A 120 -24.19 22.50 -17.17
CA VAL A 120 -23.03 23.37 -17.26
C VAL A 120 -23.45 24.78 -16.86
N ASP A 121 -22.97 25.26 -15.71
CA ASP A 121 -22.93 26.69 -15.39
C ASP A 121 -21.51 27.13 -15.02
N LYS A 122 -21.09 28.20 -15.67
CA LYS A 122 -19.75 28.79 -15.66
C LYS A 122 -19.51 29.66 -14.43
N GLU A 123 -18.21 29.87 -14.18
CA GLU A 123 -17.63 31.12 -13.67
C GLU A 123 -17.73 31.38 -12.17
N SER A 124 -16.60 31.26 -11.46
CA SER A 124 -15.87 32.44 -10.99
C SER A 124 -14.70 32.07 -10.07
N ALA A 125 -13.56 32.66 -10.42
CA ALA A 125 -12.31 32.71 -9.70
C ALA A 125 -12.42 32.97 -8.19
N LYS A 126 -11.51 32.39 -7.39
CA LYS A 126 -10.61 33.19 -6.55
C LYS A 126 -9.43 32.38 -6.01
N ASP A 127 -8.28 32.68 -6.58
CA ASP A 127 -6.95 32.50 -6.01
C ASP A 127 -6.83 33.28 -4.69
N ASN A 128 -6.15 32.71 -3.69
CA ASN A 128 -5.51 33.45 -2.60
C ASN A 128 -4.52 32.54 -1.88
N ASP A 129 -3.28 32.97 -1.99
CA ASP A 129 -2.05 32.44 -1.44
C ASP A 129 -1.99 32.28 0.08
N ALA A 130 -0.90 31.61 0.46
CA ALA A 130 -0.03 31.88 1.60
C ALA A 130 -0.16 30.99 2.86
N ALA A 131 0.68 29.95 2.83
CA ALA A 131 1.72 29.64 3.83
C ALA A 131 1.28 29.24 5.25
N SER A 132 1.37 27.93 5.51
CA SER A 132 1.36 27.36 6.85
C SER A 132 2.77 27.33 7.44
N SER A 133 2.84 27.79 8.68
CA SER A 133 4.00 28.02 9.53
C SER A 133 4.69 26.72 9.96
N GLY A 134 6.03 26.74 10.01
CA GLY A 134 6.84 25.63 10.48
C GLY A 134 7.24 25.74 11.96
N LYS A 135 7.78 24.61 12.43
CA LYS A 135 8.75 24.39 13.52
C LYS A 135 8.17 23.86 14.85
N THR A 136 8.50 22.60 15.13
CA THR A 136 8.63 22.08 16.51
C THR A 136 9.96 21.33 16.58
N SER A 137 10.79 21.80 17.50
CA SER A 137 12.05 21.20 17.94
C SER A 137 11.79 19.88 18.64
N GLU A 138 12.74 18.95 18.58
CA GLU A 138 13.23 18.27 19.78
C GLU A 138 14.60 17.62 19.52
N THR A 139 15.59 18.12 20.26
CA THR A 139 16.89 17.54 20.53
C THR A 139 16.72 16.36 21.47
N PHE A 140 17.35 15.22 21.19
CA PHE A 140 17.72 14.27 22.24
C PHE A 140 19.07 13.63 21.92
N GLU A 141 19.97 13.82 22.88
CA GLU A 141 21.36 13.41 22.91
C GLU A 141 21.55 11.90 23.08
N THR A 142 22.76 11.51 22.70
CA THR A 142 23.55 10.31 22.98
C THR A 142 23.19 9.49 24.22
N VAL A 143 23.15 8.17 24.06
CA VAL A 143 23.36 7.20 25.15
C VAL A 143 24.41 6.19 24.69
N ASP A 144 25.62 6.31 25.25
CA ASP A 144 26.67 5.28 25.23
C ASP A 144 26.21 4.07 26.07
N ILE A 145 26.37 2.85 25.55
CA ILE A 145 26.02 1.60 26.25
C ILE A 145 27.15 0.59 26.08
N CYS A 146 27.84 0.30 27.19
CA CYS A 146 28.31 -1.06 27.50
C CYS A 146 27.18 -1.81 28.21
#